data_AF-A0A3N5U314-F1
#
_entry.id   AF-A0A3N5U314-F1
#
_cell.length_a   1.000
_cell.length_b   1.000
_cell.length_c   1.000
_cell.angle_alpha   90.00
_cell.angle_beta   90.00
_cell.angle_gamma   90.00
#
_symmetry.space_group_name_H-M   'P 1'
#
loop_
_entity.id
_entity.type
_entity.pdbx_description
1 polymer ?
#
loop_
_entity_poly.entity_id
_entity_poly.type
_entity_poly.pdbx_seq_one_letter_code
_entity_poly.pdbx_strand_id
1 'polypeptide(L)'
;MISQKKASWLFIALLFALGVLMPFVVKKYHLNMLTEIIIFALYAVSYNLLLGYAGLLSFGHAMFFGMGAFTVAVSLIHFPGLSMWNAVLLALGMTTAVGFVTGGFLLRHKGAYFALLTLAFNSLFYAVATKWHKITGGDDGLSI
;
A
#
# COMPACT_ATOMS: atom_id res chain seq x y z
N MET A 1 -15.17 19.72 -13.80
CA MET A 1 -14.13 19.22 -14.74
C MET A 1 -12.80 19.84 -14.36
N ILE A 2 -11.92 19.08 -13.70
CA ILE A 2 -10.58 19.55 -13.36
C ILE A 2 -9.77 19.58 -14.66
N SER A 3 -9.35 20.76 -15.10
CA SER A 3 -8.51 20.94 -16.28
C SER A 3 -7.13 20.32 -16.03
N GLN A 4 -6.93 19.09 -16.52
CA GLN A 4 -5.64 18.39 -16.46
C GLN A 4 -4.64 19.09 -17.40
N LYS A 5 -3.81 20.00 -16.86
CA LYS A 5 -2.66 20.52 -17.59
C LYS A 5 -1.69 19.34 -17.82
N LYS A 6 -1.36 19.05 -19.08
CA LYS A 6 -0.34 18.04 -19.40
C LYS A 6 0.99 18.47 -18.79
N ALA A 7 1.46 17.72 -17.79
CA ALA A 7 2.83 17.86 -17.31
C ALA A 7 3.78 17.49 -18.46
N SER A 8 4.75 18.35 -18.77
CA SER A 8 5.78 18.03 -19.77
C SER A 8 6.58 16.82 -19.28
N TRP A 9 6.91 15.87 -20.17
CA TRP A 9 7.76 14.73 -19.85
C TRP A 9 9.09 15.13 -19.21
N LEU A 10 9.61 16.31 -19.59
CA LEU A 10 10.80 16.90 -19.01
C LEU A 10 10.63 17.23 -17.51
N PHE A 11 9.44 17.69 -17.11
CA PHE A 11 9.13 18.00 -15.72
C PHE A 11 9.07 16.73 -14.87
N ILE A 12 8.48 15.65 -15.40
CA ILE A 12 8.42 14.35 -14.72
C ILE A 12 9.83 13.77 -14.57
N ALA A 13 10.63 13.80 -15.64
CA ALA A 13 12.01 13.32 -15.61
C ALA A 13 12.86 14.11 -14.61
N LEU A 14 12.69 15.43 -14.55
CA LEU A 14 13.38 16.29 -13.59
C LEU A 14 13.01 15.95 -12.14
N LEU A 15 11.72 15.77 -11.84
CA LEU A 15 11.27 15.38 -10.50
C LEU A 15 11.84 14.01 -10.08
N PHE A 16 11.85 13.05 -11.01
CA PHE A 16 12.41 11.73 -10.75
C PHE A 16 13.93 11.80 -10.48
N ALA A 17 14.68 12.54 -11.30
CA ALA A 17 16.10 12.77 -11.10
C ALA A 17 16.39 13.44 -9.73
N LEU A 18 15.58 14.42 -9.33
CA LEU A 18 15.70 15.07 -8.03
C LEU A 18 15.51 14.06 -6.88
N GLY A 19 14.51 13.18 -7.01
CA GLY A 19 14.24 12.11 -6.04
C GLY A 19 15.40 11.12 -5.90
N VAL A 20 16.05 10.74 -7.01
CA VAL A 20 17.22 9.83 -7.01
C VAL A 20 18.46 10.48 -6.37
N LEU A 21 18.59 11.81 -6.50
CA LEU A 21 19.73 12.56 -5.94
C LEU A 21 19.58 12.89 -4.45
N MET A 22 18.34 12.97 -3.93
CA MET A 22 18.05 13.25 -2.51
C MET A 22 18.87 12.43 -1.50
N PRO A 23 19.01 11.09 -1.60
CA PRO A 23 19.75 10.29 -0.62
C PRO A 23 21.23 10.69 -0.46
N PHE A 24 21.83 11.34 -1.46
CA PHE A 24 23.23 11.75 -1.43
C PHE A 24 23.44 13.13 -0.80
N VAL A 25 22.40 13.95 -0.69
CA VAL A 25 22.50 15.36 -0.26
C VAL A 25 21.86 15.59 1.11
N VAL A 26 20.81 14.82 1.44
CA VAL A 26 19.96 15.09 2.60
C VAL A 26 20.36 14.26 3.82
N LYS A 27 20.24 14.83 5.02
CA LYS A 27 20.50 14.13 6.30
C LYS A 27 19.47 13.01 6.53
N LYS A 28 19.90 11.91 7.19
CA LYS A 28 19.08 10.71 7.46
C LYS A 28 17.67 11.00 8.02
N TYR A 29 17.55 11.91 8.98
CA TYR A 29 16.24 12.28 9.56
C TYR A 29 15.26 12.80 8.50
N HIS A 30 15.71 13.73 7.66
CA HIS A 30 14.89 14.34 6.62
C HIS A 30 14.61 13.34 5.49
N LEU A 31 15.54 12.41 5.22
CA LEU A 31 15.32 11.32 4.26
C LEU A 31 14.21 10.36 4.72
N ASN A 32 14.17 9.99 5.99
CA ASN A 32 13.11 9.14 6.54
C ASN A 32 11.75 9.84 6.45
N MET A 33 11.70 11.12 6.85
CA MET A 33 10.47 11.93 6.75
C MET A 33 10.00 12.05 5.30
N LEU A 34 10.91 12.30 4.35
CA LEU A 34 10.57 12.37 2.93
C LEU A 34 10.06 11.02 2.41
N THR A 35 10.66 9.92 2.83
CA THR A 35 10.23 8.57 2.45
C THR A 35 8.80 8.31 2.94
N GLU A 36 8.49 8.68 4.18
CA GLU A 36 7.14 8.57 4.73
C GLU A 36 6.12 9.44 3.98
N ILE A 37 6.49 10.68 3.65
CA ILE A 37 5.67 11.58 2.82
C ILE A 37 5.37 10.93 1.46
N ILE A 38 6.37 10.35 0.80
CA ILE A 38 6.21 9.69 -0.50
C ILE A 38 5.29 8.47 -0.39
N ILE A 39 5.45 7.66 0.67
CA ILE A 39 4.60 6.49 0.92
C ILE A 39 3.14 6.91 1.08
N PHE A 40 2.85 7.92 1.91
CA PHE A 40 1.47 8.40 2.09
C PHE A 40 0.92 9.14 0.87
N ALA A 41 1.76 9.85 0.12
CA ALA A 41 1.37 10.46 -1.14
C ALA A 41 0.96 9.38 -2.17
N LEU A 42 1.73 8.31 -2.29
CA LEU A 42 1.40 7.19 -3.17
C LEU A 42 0.10 6.50 -2.73
N TYR A 43 -0.08 6.32 -1.42
CA TYR A 43 -1.33 5.80 -0.85
C TYR A 43 -2.53 6.69 -1.20
N ALA A 44 -2.39 8.02 -1.07
CA ALA A 44 -3.44 8.98 -1.43
C ALA A 44 -3.74 8.99 -2.93
N VAL A 45 -2.73 8.85 -3.80
CA VAL A 45 -2.90 8.74 -5.25
C VAL A 45 -3.65 7.45 -5.61
N SER A 46 -3.29 6.32 -4.99
CA SER A 46 -3.98 5.04 -5.15
C SER A 46 -5.46 5.15 -4.74
N TYR A 47 -5.74 5.78 -3.60
CA TYR A 47 -7.09 6.05 -3.14
C TYR A 47 -7.88 6.94 -4.10
N ASN A 48 -7.26 8.01 -4.59
CA ASN A 48 -7.86 8.93 -5.55
C ASN A 48 -8.12 8.25 -6.90
N LEU A 49 -7.40 7.18 -7.25
CA LEU A 49 -7.71 6.42 -8.46
C LEU A 49 -9.11 5.80 -8.38
N LEU A 50 -9.49 5.25 -7.22
CA LEU A 50 -10.81 4.69 -6.98
C LEU A 50 -11.88 5.77 -6.77
N LEU A 51 -11.62 6.74 -5.89
CA LEU A 51 -12.63 7.76 -5.58
C LEU A 51 -12.77 8.78 -6.71
N GLY A 52 -11.66 9.31 -7.21
CA GLY A 52 -11.62 10.41 -8.17
C GLY A 52 -11.96 10.01 -9.60
N TYR A 53 -11.58 8.79 -10.04
CA TYR A 53 -11.86 8.34 -11.42
C TYR A 53 -13.04 7.37 -11.50
N ALA A 54 -13.17 6.42 -10.56
CA ALA A 54 -14.26 5.44 -10.58
C ALA A 54 -15.50 5.87 -9.76
N GLY A 55 -15.39 6.93 -8.95
CA GLY A 55 -16.49 7.37 -8.06
C GLY A 55 -16.77 6.38 -6.92
N LEU A 56 -15.80 5.52 -6.59
CA LEU A 56 -15.95 4.46 -5.60
C LEU A 56 -15.24 4.85 -4.30
N LEU A 57 -16.02 5.14 -3.26
CA LEU A 57 -15.50 5.39 -1.92
C LEU A 57 -15.10 4.07 -1.25
N SER A 58 -13.79 3.85 -1.02
CA SER A 58 -13.28 2.61 -0.42
C SER A 58 -12.73 2.86 0.98
N PHE A 59 -13.32 2.25 2.01
CA PHE A 59 -12.77 2.22 3.38
C PHE A 59 -11.79 1.05 3.60
N GLY A 60 -11.50 0.28 2.54
CA GLY A 60 -10.68 -0.93 2.61
C GLY A 60 -9.20 -0.73 2.27
N HIS A 61 -8.76 0.45 1.86
CA HIS A 61 -7.37 0.65 1.39
C HIS A 61 -6.31 0.27 2.41
N ALA A 62 -6.60 0.43 3.71
CA ALA A 62 -5.68 0.09 4.79
C ALA A 62 -5.35 -1.40 4.80
N MET A 63 -6.28 -2.28 4.42
CA MET A 63 -6.03 -3.72 4.36
C MET A 63 -4.95 -4.07 3.32
N PHE A 64 -4.95 -3.44 2.16
CA PHE A 64 -3.96 -3.70 1.12
C PHE A 64 -2.59 -3.12 1.49
N PHE A 65 -2.59 -1.92 2.06
CA PHE A 65 -1.37 -1.27 2.54
C PHE A 65 -0.70 -2.08 3.65
N GLY A 66 -1.49 -2.51 4.64
CA GLY A 66 -1.04 -3.38 5.72
C GLY A 66 -0.56 -4.74 5.22
N MET A 67 -1.30 -5.39 4.31
CA MET A 67 -0.91 -6.69 3.74
C MET A 67 0.45 -6.64 3.05
N GLY A 68 0.74 -5.56 2.31
CA GLY A 68 2.04 -5.37 1.65
C GLY A 68 3.17 -5.24 2.66
N ALA A 69 3.03 -4.33 3.63
CA ALA A 69 4.02 -4.13 4.69
C ALA A 69 4.26 -5.42 5.49
N PHE A 70 3.18 -6.12 5.86
CA PHE A 70 3.25 -7.35 6.65
C PHE A 70 3.94 -8.48 5.88
N THR A 71 3.64 -8.63 4.59
CA THR A 71 4.28 -9.66 3.77
C THR A 71 5.79 -9.45 3.68
N VAL A 72 6.25 -8.21 3.51
CA VAL A 72 7.69 -7.90 3.52
C VAL A 72 8.31 -8.24 4.87
N ALA A 73 7.70 -7.80 5.98
CA ALA A 73 8.20 -8.04 7.32
C ALA A 73 8.31 -9.54 7.64
N VAL A 74 7.23 -10.30 7.44
CA VAL A 74 7.21 -11.77 7.65
C VAL A 74 8.26 -12.46 6.79
N SER A 75 8.37 -12.07 5.52
CA SER A 75 9.30 -12.71 4.58
C SER A 75 10.75 -12.52 5.01
N LEU A 76 11.12 -11.33 5.49
CA LEU A 76 12.47 -11.06 5.97
C LEU A 76 12.78 -11.74 7.31
N ILE A 77 11.79 -11.87 8.19
CA ILE A 77 11.95 -12.52 9.51
C ILE A 77 12.06 -14.06 9.37
N HIS A 78 11.19 -14.68 8.57
CA HIS A 78 11.11 -16.15 8.47
C HIS A 78 12.09 -16.74 7.47
N PHE A 79 12.56 -15.97 6.47
CA PHE A 79 13.52 -16.43 5.47
C PHE A 79 14.85 -15.67 5.58
N PRO A 80 15.73 -16.07 6.51
CA PRO A 80 17.03 -15.42 6.66
C PRO A 80 17.86 -15.56 5.36
N GLY A 81 18.39 -14.44 4.87
CA GLY A 81 19.16 -14.38 3.62
C GLY A 81 18.36 -14.00 2.38
N LEU A 82 17.05 -13.79 2.50
CA LEU A 82 16.21 -13.33 1.40
C LEU A 82 16.51 -11.85 1.08
N SER A 83 16.84 -11.55 -0.18
CA SER A 83 17.12 -10.18 -0.62
C SER A 83 15.87 -9.29 -0.47
N MET A 84 16.06 -8.04 -0.04
CA MET A 84 14.99 -7.03 0.09
C MET A 84 14.10 -6.98 -1.16
N TRP A 85 14.69 -7.06 -2.35
CA TRP A 85 13.95 -7.02 -3.62
C TRP A 85 13.02 -8.22 -3.80
N ASN A 86 13.44 -9.42 -3.37
CA ASN A 86 12.61 -10.61 -3.45
C ASN A 86 11.45 -10.53 -2.45
N ALA A 87 11.67 -9.94 -1.26
CA ALA A 87 10.60 -9.72 -0.28
C ALA A 87 9.55 -8.74 -0.83
N VAL A 88 9.97 -7.69 -1.52
CA VAL A 88 9.07 -6.74 -2.20
C VAL A 88 8.28 -7.42 -3.32
N LEU A 89 8.90 -8.29 -4.13
CA LEU A 89 8.21 -9.05 -5.17
C LEU A 89 7.18 -10.02 -4.58
N LEU A 90 7.49 -10.68 -3.46
CA LEU A 90 6.54 -11.53 -2.74
C LEU A 90 5.36 -10.71 -2.20
N ALA A 91 5.62 -9.55 -1.63
CA ALA A 91 4.57 -8.64 -1.17
C ALA A 91 3.68 -8.14 -2.31
N LEU A 92 4.26 -7.84 -3.47
CA LEU A 92 3.51 -7.49 -4.68
C LEU A 92 2.61 -8.64 -5.12
N GLY A 93 3.13 -9.87 -5.15
CA GLY A 93 2.36 -11.06 -5.50
C GLY A 93 1.19 -11.31 -4.54
N MET A 94 1.45 -11.26 -3.22
CA MET A 94 0.44 -11.49 -2.19
C MET A 94 -0.65 -10.41 -2.20
N THR A 95 -0.27 -9.13 -2.26
CA THR A 95 -1.24 -8.03 -2.32
C THR A 95 -2.07 -8.06 -3.60
N THR A 96 -1.47 -8.42 -4.74
CA THR A 96 -2.19 -8.60 -6.00
C THR A 96 -3.19 -9.74 -5.92
N ALA A 97 -2.81 -10.88 -5.33
CA ALA A 97 -3.72 -12.02 -5.15
C ALA A 97 -4.90 -11.65 -4.24
N VAL A 98 -4.63 -11.00 -3.10
CA VAL A 98 -5.68 -10.51 -2.19
C VAL A 98 -6.58 -9.47 -2.89
N GLY A 99 -5.99 -8.55 -3.65
CA GLY A 99 -6.69 -7.55 -4.45
C GLY A 99 -7.58 -8.16 -5.53
N PHE A 100 -7.12 -9.21 -6.20
CA PHE A 100 -7.89 -9.92 -7.21
C PHE A 100 -9.12 -10.62 -6.60
N VAL A 101 -8.91 -11.33 -5.49
CA VAL A 101 -10.00 -12.02 -4.78
C VAL A 101 -11.02 -11.02 -4.24
N THR A 102 -10.57 -10.05 -3.44
CA THR A 102 -11.47 -9.05 -2.82
C THR A 102 -12.12 -8.15 -3.88
N GLY A 103 -11.38 -7.71 -4.88
CA GLY A 103 -11.88 -6.92 -6.01
C GLY A 103 -12.99 -7.63 -6.78
N GLY A 104 -12.89 -8.94 -6.99
CA GLY A 104 -13.93 -9.74 -7.63
C GLY A 104 -15.29 -9.72 -6.90
N PHE A 105 -15.29 -9.60 -5.57
CA PHE A 105 -16.51 -9.44 -4.76
C PHE A 105 -16.96 -7.98 -4.67
N LEU A 106 -16.02 -7.07 -4.44
CA LEU A 106 -16.28 -5.66 -4.19
C LEU A 106 -16.87 -4.96 -5.42
N LEU A 107 -16.29 -5.17 -6.60
CA LEU A 107 -16.63 -4.43 -7.83
C LEU A 107 -18.04 -4.73 -8.38
N ARG A 108 -18.73 -5.75 -7.84
CA ARG A 108 -20.12 -6.06 -8.20
C ARG A 108 -21.13 -5.07 -7.62
N HIS A 109 -20.72 -4.27 -6.63
CA HIS A 109 -21.57 -3.34 -5.90
C HIS A 109 -21.15 -1.90 -6.19
N LYS A 110 -22.10 -0.95 -6.11
CA LYS A 110 -21.84 0.47 -6.35
C LYS A 110 -22.35 1.33 -5.19
N GLY A 111 -21.80 2.53 -5.05
CA GLY A 111 -22.23 3.51 -4.05
C GLY A 111 -21.99 3.05 -2.61
N ALA A 112 -22.98 3.25 -1.73
CA ALA A 112 -22.86 2.96 -0.31
C ALA A 112 -22.56 1.48 0.00
N TYR A 113 -23.12 0.54 -0.78
CA TYR A 113 -22.87 -0.89 -0.59
C TYR A 113 -21.40 -1.25 -0.80
N PHE A 114 -20.74 -0.65 -1.80
CA PHE A 114 -19.31 -0.84 -2.02
C PHE A 114 -18.51 -0.34 -0.81
N ALA A 115 -18.81 0.85 -0.32
CA ALA A 115 -18.12 1.43 0.83
C ALA A 115 -18.26 0.56 2.09
N LEU A 116 -19.48 0.12 2.43
CA LEU A 116 -19.74 -0.75 3.57
C LEU A 116 -19.03 -2.10 3.44
N LEU A 117 -19.04 -2.69 2.24
CA LEU A 117 -18.37 -3.97 2.00
C LEU A 117 -16.84 -3.83 2.12
N THR A 118 -16.25 -2.75 1.61
CA THR A 118 -14.81 -2.48 1.80
C THR A 118 -14.44 -2.31 3.27
N LEU A 119 -15.31 -1.69 4.07
CA LEU A 119 -15.13 -1.53 5.51
C LEU A 119 -15.19 -2.89 6.23
N ALA A 120 -16.13 -3.75 5.85
CA ALA A 120 -16.25 -5.10 6.38
C ALA A 120 -15.03 -5.99 6.03
N PHE A 121 -14.48 -5.88 4.81
CA PHE A 121 -13.24 -6.55 4.48
C PHE A 121 -12.06 -5.99 5.29
N ASN A 122 -12.00 -4.67 5.47
CA ASN A 122 -10.95 -4.07 6.29
C ASN A 122 -10.97 -4.61 7.73
N SER A 123 -12.16 -4.70 8.35
CA SER A 123 -12.30 -5.25 9.69
C SER A 123 -12.02 -6.75 9.76
N LEU A 124 -12.36 -7.52 8.73
CA LEU A 124 -11.99 -8.93 8.62
C LEU A 124 -10.47 -9.10 8.59
N PHE A 125 -9.76 -8.36 7.73
CA PHE A 125 -8.30 -8.42 7.66
C PHE A 125 -7.63 -7.97 8.97
N TYR A 126 -8.19 -6.95 9.63
CA TYR A 126 -7.75 -6.54 10.96
C TYR A 126 -7.93 -7.67 11.99
N ALA A 127 -9.10 -8.33 12.00
CA ALA A 127 -9.37 -9.46 12.89
C ALA A 127 -8.43 -10.64 12.59
N VAL A 128 -8.12 -10.89 11.33
CA VAL A 128 -7.15 -11.93 10.93
C VAL A 128 -5.74 -11.56 11.42
N ALA A 129 -5.31 -10.32 11.24
CA ALA A 129 -3.99 -9.87 11.68
C ALA A 129 -3.81 -9.98 13.21
N THR A 130 -4.85 -9.71 13.98
CA THR A 130 -4.83 -9.74 15.46
C THR A 130 -5.05 -11.15 16.03
N LYS A 131 -5.92 -11.96 15.41
CA LYS A 131 -6.24 -13.31 15.91
C LYS A 131 -5.26 -14.38 15.44
N TRP A 132 -4.58 -14.20 14.31
CA TRP A 132 -3.76 -15.25 13.71
C TRP A 132 -2.34 -15.33 14.28
N HIS A 133 -2.25 -15.72 15.56
CA HIS A 133 -0.99 -15.73 16.30
C HIS A 133 0.16 -16.51 15.63
N LYS A 134 -0.12 -17.64 14.96
CA LYS A 134 0.91 -18.48 14.32
C LYS A 134 1.71 -17.77 13.22
N ILE A 135 1.09 -16.87 12.45
CA ILE A 135 1.74 -16.21 11.31
C ILE A 135 2.01 -14.76 11.63
N THR A 136 1.06 -14.07 12.28
CA THR A 136 1.15 -12.64 12.49
C THR A 136 1.79 -12.25 13.83
N GLY A 137 1.95 -13.20 14.75
CA GLY A 137 2.17 -12.89 16.16
C GLY A 137 0.94 -12.33 16.87
N GLY A 138 -0.19 -12.17 16.16
CA GLY A 138 -1.43 -11.65 16.71
C GLY A 138 -1.26 -10.24 17.28
N ASP A 139 -1.79 -10.02 18.48
CA ASP A 139 -1.69 -8.74 19.19
C ASP A 139 -0.27 -8.43 19.69
N ASP A 140 0.59 -9.45 19.85
CA ASP A 140 1.98 -9.28 20.27
C ASP A 140 2.91 -8.83 19.13
N GLY A 141 2.47 -9.01 17.88
CA GLY A 141 3.25 -8.74 16.69
C GLY A 141 4.45 -9.68 16.50
N LEU A 142 5.29 -9.36 15.52
CA LEU A 142 6.53 -10.10 15.24
C LEU A 142 7.71 -9.34 15.81
N SER A 143 8.55 -10.02 16.60
CA SER A 143 9.83 -9.47 17.03
C SER A 143 10.77 -9.32 15.83
N ILE A 144 11.08 -8.07 15.50
CA ILE A 144 12.14 -7.67 14.56
C ILE A 144 13.51 -7.65 15.24
#